data_AF-A0A9W4H2K7-F1
#
_entry.id   AF-A0A9W4H2K7-F1
#
_cell.length_a   1.000
_cell.length_b   1.000
_cell.length_c   1.000
_cell.angle_alpha   90.00
_cell.angle_beta   90.00
_cell.angle_gamma   90.00
#
_symmetry.space_group_name_H-M   'P 1'
#
loop_
_entity.id
_entity.type
_entity.pdbx_description
1 polymer ?
#
loop_
_entity_poly.entity_id
_entity_poly.type
_entity_poly.pdbx_seq_one_letter_code
_entity_poly.pdbx_strand_id
1 'polypeptide(L)' 'MTAGGDVVPWLGPDSGAPLGVPLVDLLDRVLATGVVISGDLVIAIADVPLVRLSLHALLASVSERVPAPWSDGGPL' A
#
# COMPACT_ATOMS: atom_id res chain seq x y z
N MET A 1 -24.52 1.67 -15.81
CA MET A 1 -24.82 1.58 -14.36
C MET A 1 -24.18 0.29 -13.87
N THR A 2 -23.43 0.38 -12.76
CA THR A 2 -22.54 -0.63 -12.12
C THR A 2 -21.22 -0.98 -12.81
N ALA A 3 -20.19 -0.21 -12.45
CA ALA A 3 -18.82 -0.71 -12.32
C ALA A 3 -18.23 -0.08 -11.05
N GLY A 4 -18.80 -0.43 -9.89
CA GLY A 4 -18.12 -0.23 -8.62
C GLY A 4 -16.98 -1.22 -8.60
N GLY A 5 -15.73 -0.75 -8.65
CA GLY A 5 -14.58 -1.61 -8.44
C GLY A 5 -14.72 -2.24 -7.07
N ASP A 6 -14.66 -3.57 -7.01
CA ASP A 6 -14.71 -4.32 -5.75
C ASP A 6 -13.63 -3.78 -4.82
N VAL A 7 -14.05 -3.03 -3.81
CA VAL A 7 -13.20 -2.65 -2.70
C VAL A 7 -12.93 -3.94 -1.93
N VAL A 8 -11.77 -4.55 -2.15
CA VAL A 8 -11.37 -5.76 -1.43
C VAL A 8 -11.13 -5.38 0.03
N PRO A 9 -11.91 -5.91 0.99
CA PRO A 9 -11.66 -5.68 2.40
C PRO A 9 -10.36 -6.39 2.80
N TRP A 10 -9.44 -5.69 3.46
CA TRP A 10 -8.26 -6.35 4.01
C TRP A 10 -8.66 -7.20 5.21
N LEU A 11 -8.71 -8.52 5.02
CA LEU A 11 -9.22 -9.51 5.98
C LEU A 11 -8.12 -10.17 6.83
N GLY A 12 -6.84 -9.90 6.54
CA GLY A 12 -5.69 -10.47 7.25
C GLY A 12 -4.53 -10.87 6.32
N PRO A 13 -3.41 -11.37 6.86
CA PRO A 13 -2.21 -11.75 6.07
C PRO A 13 -2.46 -12.91 5.09
N ASP A 14 -3.49 -13.70 5.33
CA ASP A 14 -4.00 -14.84 4.58
C ASP A 14 -5.25 -14.50 3.75
N SER A 15 -5.70 -13.24 3.78
CA SER A 15 -6.70 -12.75 2.81
C SER A 15 -6.04 -12.80 1.45
N GLY A 16 -6.43 -13.80 0.64
CA GLY A 16 -5.85 -14.12 -0.65
C GLY A 16 -5.90 -12.94 -1.62
N ALA A 17 -4.95 -12.01 -1.46
CA ALA A 17 -4.65 -11.02 -2.46
C ALA A 17 -4.42 -11.79 -3.77
N PRO A 18 -4.82 -11.26 -4.95
CA PRO A 18 -4.63 -11.91 -6.24
C PRO A 18 -3.15 -12.25 -6.59
N LEU A 19 -2.22 -11.95 -5.69
CA LEU A 19 -0.79 -12.03 -5.86
C LEU A 19 -0.34 -13.44 -5.51
N GLY A 20 -0.33 -14.34 -6.49
CA GLY A 20 0.32 -15.66 -6.41
C GLY A 20 1.84 -15.60 -6.27
N VAL A 21 2.36 -14.62 -5.51
CA VAL A 21 3.78 -14.37 -5.26
C VAL A 21 4.00 -14.50 -3.75
N PRO A 22 4.96 -15.32 -3.30
CA PRO A 22 5.34 -15.40 -1.90
C PRO A 22 5.65 -14.00 -1.33
N LEU A 23 5.14 -13.68 -0.13
CA LEU A 23 5.42 -12.41 0.54
C LEU A 23 6.92 -12.11 0.63
N VAL A 24 7.74 -13.15 0.78
CA VAL A 24 9.20 -13.06 0.82
C VAL A 24 9.80 -12.56 -0.49
N ASP A 25 9.27 -12.96 -1.64
CA ASP A 25 9.77 -12.53 -2.95
C ASP A 25 9.34 -11.09 -3.26
N LEU A 26 8.12 -10.71 -2.82
CA LEU A 26 7.66 -9.33 -2.86
C LEU A 26 8.53 -8.44 -1.98
N LEU A 27 8.83 -8.90 -0.77
CA LEU A 27 9.72 -8.20 0.14
C LEU A 27 11.12 -8.07 -0.45
N ASP A 28 11.73 -9.15 -0.95
CA ASP A 28 13.06 -9.12 -1.56
C ASP A 28 13.12 -8.14 -2.74
N ARG A 29 12.09 -8.12 -3.60
CA ARG A 29 11.97 -7.13 -4.68
C ARG A 29 11.92 -5.69 -4.16
N VAL A 30 11.12 -5.43 -3.11
CA VAL A 30 11.01 -4.09 -2.49
C VAL A 30 12.34 -3.69 -1.83
N LEU A 31 13.03 -4.63 -1.18
CA LEU A 31 14.33 -4.41 -0.54
C LEU A 31 15.43 -4.13 -1.57
N ALA A 32 15.46 -4.86 -2.69
CA ALA A 32 16.51 -4.77 -3.69
C ALA A 32 16.31 -3.63 -4.69
N THR A 33 15.08 -3.37 -5.12
CA THR A 33 14.78 -2.44 -6.23
C THR A 33 13.86 -1.28 -5.84
N GLY A 34 13.02 -1.45 -4.82
CA GLY A 34 11.89 -0.55 -4.56
C GLY A 34 10.77 -0.71 -5.60
N VAL A 35 9.59 -0.16 -5.31
CA VAL A 35 8.38 -0.27 -6.14
C VAL A 35 7.70 1.10 -6.22
N VAL A 36 7.30 1.52 -7.42
CA VAL A 36 6.47 2.72 -7.59
C VAL A 36 5.00 2.31 -7.65
N ILE A 37 4.19 2.85 -6.76
CA ILE A 37 2.74 2.68 -6.71
C ILE A 37 2.10 3.92 -7.31
N SER A 38 1.28 3.74 -8.35
CA SER A 38 0.47 4.80 -8.94
C SER A 38 -1.00 4.39 -8.93
N GLY A 39 -1.88 5.31 -8.58
CA GLY A 39 -3.32 5.03 -8.55
C GLY A 39 -4.13 6.17 -7.99
N ASP A 40 -5.42 5.92 -7.81
CA ASP A 40 -6.35 6.87 -7.21
C ASP A 40 -7.06 6.24 -6.01
N LEU A 41 -7.19 6.98 -4.92
CA LEU A 41 -7.89 6.58 -3.71
C LEU A 41 -9.05 7.54 -3.45
N VAL A 42 -10.23 7.03 -3.14
CA VAL A 42 -11.37 7.83 -2.71
C VAL A 42 -11.70 7.51 -1.26
N ILE A 43 -11.72 8.53 -0.41
CA ILE A 43 -12.15 8.41 0.98
C ILE A 43 -13.63 8.79 1.04
N ALA A 44 -14.44 7.86 1.54
CA ALA A 44 -15.89 8.01 1.70
C ALA A 44 -16.31 7.81 3.15
N ILE A 45 -17.39 8.46 3.56
CA ILE A 45 -18.03 8.28 4.87
C ILE A 45 -19.51 8.02 4.62
N ALA A 46 -20.05 6.96 5.22
CA ALA A 46 -21.46 6.57 5.05
C ALA A 46 -21.87 6.52 3.56
N ASP A 47 -21.05 5.85 2.74
CA ASP A 47 -21.23 5.71 1.29
C ASP A 47 -21.16 7.02 0.48
N VAL A 48 -20.83 8.15 1.12
CA VAL A 48 -20.64 9.45 0.44
C VAL A 48 -19.15 9.69 0.19
N PRO A 49 -18.71 9.81 -1.08
CA PRO A 49 -17.32 10.13 -1.41
C PRO A 49 -17.01 11.59 -1.06
N LEU A 50 -15.90 11.84 -0.35
CA LEU A 50 -15.51 13.17 0.13
C LEU A 50 -14.21 13.67 -0.50
N VAL A 51 -13.22 12.80 -0.60
CA VAL A 51 -11.87 13.18 -1.02
C VAL A 51 -11.35 12.19 -2.05
N ARG A 52 -10.83 12.70 -3.17
CA ARG A 52 -10.09 11.92 -4.17
C ARG A 52 -8.61 12.28 -4.08
N LEU A 53 -7.77 11.28 -3.88
CA LEU A 53 -6.33 11.40 -3.85
C LEU A 53 -5.75 10.73 -5.08
N SER A 54 -4.94 11.46 -5.85
CA SER A 54 -4.06 10.87 -6.85
C SER A 54 -2.75 10.47 -6.16
N LEU A 55 -2.47 9.18 -6.11
CA LEU A 55 -1.32 8.61 -5.43
C LEU A 55 -0.20 8.33 -6.44
N HIS A 56 0.98 8.89 -6.17
CA HIS A 56 2.25 8.44 -6.74
C HIS A 56 3.23 8.27 -5.58
N ALA A 57 3.43 7.03 -5.15
CA ALA A 57 4.26 6.70 -4.00
C ALA A 57 5.42 5.80 -4.42
N LEU A 58 6.60 6.02 -3.85
CA LEU A 58 7.72 5.08 -3.93
C LEU A 58 7.76 4.27 -2.63
N LEU A 59 7.63 2.96 -2.75
CA LEU A 59 7.89 2.00 -1.69
C LEU A 59 9.35 1.56 -1.77
N ALA A 60 10.12 1.83 -0.72
CA ALA A 60 11.51 1.41 -0.61
C ALA A 60 11.78 0.92 0.81
N SER A 61 12.81 0.10 0.98
CA SER A 61 13.26 -0.28 2.32
C SER A 61 13.81 0.92 3.06
N VAL A 62 13.49 1.00 4.35
CA VAL A 62 14.24 1.85 5.26
C VAL A 62 15.64 1.27 5.43
N SER A 63 16.65 2.13 5.33
CA SER A 63 18.06 1.79 5.54
C SER A 63 18.83 3.05 5.97
N GLU A 64 20.09 2.94 6.34
CA GLU A 64 20.91 4.13 6.67
C GLU A 64 20.96 5.15 5.51
N ARG A 65 20.89 4.68 4.27
CA ARG A 65 20.89 5.54 3.07
C ARG A 65 19.53 6.17 2.78
N VAL A 66 18.45 5.54 3.25
CA VAL A 66 17.07 5.99 3.09
C VAL A 66 16.40 5.89 4.46
N PRO A 67 16.65 6.85 5.36
CA PRO A 67 16.09 6.82 6.70
C PRO A 67 14.58 7.02 6.65
N ALA A 68 13.88 6.49 7.65
CA ALA A 68 12.46 6.74 7.77
C ALA A 68 12.22 8.25 7.99
N PRO A 69 11.16 8.82 7.40
CA PRO A 69 10.89 10.26 7.49
C PRO A 69 10.35 10.71 8.86
N TRP A 70 9.90 9.76 9.69
CA TRP A 70 9.54 10.01 11.09
C TRP A 70 10.76 9.83 11.99
N SER A 71 10.83 10.62 13.05
CA SER A 71 12.06 10.83 13.81
C SER A 71 12.60 9.57 14.49
N ASP A 72 11.74 8.66 14.94
CA ASP A 72 12.15 7.49 15.73
C ASP A 72 11.01 6.47 15.70
N GLY A 73 11.34 5.17 15.71
CA GLY A 73 10.37 4.14 16.05
C GLY A 73 9.72 4.50 17.39
N GLY A 74 8.42 4.82 17.37
CA GLY A 74 7.66 5.04 18.59
C GLY A 74 7.77 3.82 19.52
N PRO A 75 7.61 4.01 20.84
CA PRO A 75 7.83 2.95 21.81
C PRO A 75 6.89 1.78 21.51
N LEU A 76 7.47 0.60 21.26
CA LEU A 76 6.76 -0.67 21.30
C LEU A 76 6.53 -1.09 22.75
#